data_AF-A0AA89AFD8-F1
#
_entry.id   AF-A0AA89AFD8-F1
#
_cell.length_a   1.000
_cell.length_b   1.000
_cell.length_c   1.000
_cell.angle_alpha   90.00
_cell.angle_beta   90.00
_cell.angle_gamma   90.00
#
_symmetry.space_group_name_H-M   'P 1'
#
loop_
_entity.id
_entity.type
_entity.pdbx_description
1 polymer ?
#
loop_
_entity_poly.entity_id
_entity_poly.type
_entity_poly.pdbx_seq_one_letter_code
_entity_poly.pdbx_strand_id
1 'polypeptide(L)'
;MLDLFLDGFWLGDDTRRLLNHLLIVAADQTSFERCKFLRLHCYKLETEGIEFAGEKIYMSGDFIKMMWRRTLFLGTVLKYGYNFIFTDTDVLWLRNPFPILSPDKSIDLQISTDRFNGNQWSESNLVNTGFYMIQSNNKSIKPFDTWYAGKDSSPGLKEQDVLLKMTREGLFKGLGLRVRFLDTLYFSGFCQDSRDVRNVSTVHANCCRSISANMTDLTAVVHDWKRFKNSGANNETAKFAWSKHRACANSWKH
;
A
#
# COMPACT_ATOMS: atom_id res chain seq x y z
N MET A 1 4.79 -8.42 -11.42
CA MET A 1 4.54 -7.60 -10.20
C MET A 1 5.33 -8.11 -9.00
N LEU A 2 5.11 -9.35 -8.53
CA LEU A 2 5.79 -9.87 -7.33
C LEU A 2 7.33 -9.77 -7.38
N ASP A 3 7.96 -10.08 -8.51
CA ASP A 3 9.43 -9.97 -8.62
C ASP A 3 9.90 -8.51 -8.45
N LEU A 4 9.19 -7.56 -9.05
CA LEU A 4 9.49 -6.12 -8.92
C LEU A 4 9.26 -5.61 -7.49
N PHE A 5 8.22 -6.11 -6.82
CA PHE A 5 8.00 -5.85 -5.39
C PHE A 5 9.19 -6.31 -4.54
N LEU A 6 9.66 -7.54 -4.78
CA LEU A 6 10.81 -8.10 -4.07
C LEU A 6 12.10 -7.35 -4.40
N ASP A 7 12.30 -6.92 -5.66
CA ASP A 7 13.43 -6.07 -6.06
C ASP A 7 13.51 -4.79 -5.22
N GLY A 8 12.37 -4.21 -4.83
CA GLY A 8 12.32 -3.12 -3.86
C GLY A 8 13.10 -3.45 -2.57
N PHE A 9 12.80 -4.60 -1.94
CA PHE A 9 13.49 -5.04 -0.73
C PHE A 9 14.97 -5.39 -0.94
N TRP A 10 15.34 -5.90 -2.12
CA TRP A 10 16.74 -6.25 -2.40
C TRP A 10 17.61 -5.02 -2.66
N LEU A 11 17.04 -4.00 -3.31
CA LEU A 11 17.75 -2.79 -3.72
C LEU A 11 17.63 -1.64 -2.71
N GLY A 12 16.68 -1.72 -1.78
CA GLY A 12 16.42 -0.68 -0.80
C GLY A 12 17.43 -0.64 0.35
N ASP A 13 17.49 0.50 1.03
CA ASP A 13 18.38 0.69 2.18
C ASP A 13 17.76 0.08 3.46
N ASP A 14 18.45 -0.89 4.06
CA ASP A 14 18.03 -1.62 5.26
C ASP A 14 16.66 -2.33 5.13
N THR A 15 16.23 -2.66 3.92
CA THR A 15 14.95 -3.36 3.67
C THR A 15 15.10 -4.86 3.52
N ARG A 16 16.27 -5.36 3.09
CA ARG A 16 16.50 -6.80 2.81
C ARG A 16 16.13 -7.72 3.98
N ARG A 17 16.43 -7.34 5.22
CA ARG A 17 16.10 -8.13 6.42
C ARG A 17 14.59 -8.25 6.68
N LEU A 18 13.79 -7.32 6.14
CA LEU A 18 12.34 -7.32 6.30
C LEU A 18 11.67 -8.44 5.49
N LEU A 19 12.36 -9.02 4.50
CA LEU A 19 11.86 -10.18 3.76
C LEU A 19 11.61 -11.40 4.67
N ASN A 20 12.32 -11.51 5.79
CA ASN A 20 12.10 -12.57 6.79
C ASN A 20 10.77 -12.40 7.56
N HIS A 21 10.13 -11.24 7.43
CA HIS A 21 8.87 -10.89 8.09
C HIS A 21 7.73 -10.67 7.08
N LEU A 22 7.97 -11.00 5.80
CA LEU A 22 7.02 -10.81 4.72
C LEU A 22 6.13 -12.05 4.55
N LEU A 23 4.83 -11.88 4.73
CA LEU A 23 3.81 -12.87 4.36
C LEU A 23 3.14 -12.43 3.05
N ILE A 24 3.27 -13.23 2.00
CA ILE A 24 2.55 -13.03 0.74
C ILE A 24 1.18 -13.68 0.84
N VAL A 25 0.14 -12.86 0.71
CA VAL A 25 -1.25 -13.30 0.61
C VAL A 25 -1.63 -13.38 -0.86
N ALA A 26 -1.67 -14.59 -1.40
CA ALA A 26 -1.95 -14.84 -2.81
C ALA A 26 -3.47 -14.98 -3.06
N ALA A 27 -4.03 -14.17 -3.95
CA ALA A 27 -5.45 -14.20 -4.32
C ALA A 27 -5.79 -15.28 -5.35
N ASP A 28 -4.79 -15.84 -6.03
CA ASP A 28 -4.94 -16.86 -7.07
C ASP A 28 -3.87 -17.96 -6.94
N GLN A 29 -4.12 -19.09 -7.61
CA GLN A 29 -3.25 -20.27 -7.55
C GLN A 29 -1.86 -20.00 -8.13
N THR A 30 -1.76 -19.31 -9.25
CA THR A 30 -0.49 -18.99 -9.92
C THR A 30 0.42 -18.14 -9.02
N SER A 31 -0.15 -17.11 -8.38
CA SER A 31 0.56 -16.27 -7.41
C SER A 31 1.02 -17.07 -6.18
N PHE A 32 0.19 -18.00 -5.71
CA PHE A 32 0.54 -18.87 -4.57
C PHE A 32 1.69 -19.81 -4.92
N GLU A 33 1.66 -20.46 -6.07
CA GLU A 33 2.72 -21.34 -6.56
C GLU A 33 4.02 -20.57 -6.77
N ARG A 34 3.96 -19.37 -7.38
CA ARG A 34 5.13 -18.50 -7.53
C ARG A 34 5.75 -18.14 -6.19
N CYS A 35 4.93 -17.78 -5.20
CA CYS A 35 5.41 -17.50 -3.84
C CYS A 35 6.12 -18.72 -3.23
N LYS A 36 5.53 -19.91 -3.35
CA LYS A 36 6.10 -21.16 -2.82
C LYS A 36 7.41 -21.53 -3.52
N PHE A 37 7.48 -21.35 -4.84
CA PHE A 37 8.69 -21.55 -5.64
C PHE A 37 9.84 -20.65 -5.16
N LEU A 38 9.53 -19.39 -4.83
CA LEU A 38 10.49 -18.43 -4.27
C LEU A 38 10.84 -18.67 -2.79
N ARG A 39 10.26 -19.70 -2.15
CA ARG A 39 10.48 -20.08 -0.74
C ARG A 39 10.17 -18.96 0.26
N LEU A 40 9.16 -18.14 -0.05
CA LEU A 40 8.66 -17.10 0.85
C LEU A 40 7.61 -17.67 1.83
N HIS A 41 7.18 -16.87 2.81
CA HIS A 41 5.99 -17.18 3.60
C HIS A 41 4.75 -16.88 2.76
N CYS A 42 3.92 -17.90 2.49
CA CYS A 42 2.80 -17.80 1.56
C CYS A 42 1.50 -18.22 2.25
N TYR A 43 0.44 -17.44 2.02
CA TYR A 43 -0.93 -17.75 2.41
C TYR A 43 -1.83 -17.69 1.19
N LYS A 44 -2.58 -18.75 0.90
CA LYS A 44 -3.58 -18.74 -0.17
C LYS A 44 -4.87 -18.15 0.37
N LEU A 45 -5.30 -17.03 -0.18
CA LEU A 45 -6.56 -16.38 0.20
C LEU A 45 -7.71 -17.10 -0.51
N GLU A 46 -8.32 -18.06 0.19
CA GLU A 46 -9.47 -18.78 -0.35
C GLU A 46 -10.68 -17.86 -0.49
N THR A 47 -11.40 -17.98 -1.60
CA THR A 47 -12.69 -17.33 -1.83
C THR A 47 -13.71 -18.33 -2.31
N GLU A 48 -14.84 -18.39 -1.63
CA GLU A 48 -15.96 -19.24 -2.04
C GLU A 48 -16.45 -18.80 -3.43
N GLY A 49 -16.36 -19.72 -4.39
CA GLY A 49 -16.95 -19.58 -5.71
C GLY A 49 -16.31 -18.55 -6.66
N ILE A 50 -15.15 -17.98 -6.32
CA ILE A 50 -14.45 -17.01 -7.18
C ILE A 50 -12.97 -17.35 -7.24
N GLU A 51 -12.46 -17.58 -8.44
CA GLU A 51 -11.02 -17.67 -8.69
C GLU A 51 -10.55 -16.34 -9.30
N PHE A 52 -9.69 -15.61 -8.59
CA PHE A 52 -9.17 -14.32 -9.07
C PHE A 52 -8.02 -14.50 -10.08
N ALA A 53 -8.17 -15.39 -11.05
CA ALA A 53 -7.16 -15.59 -12.09
C ALA A 53 -7.09 -14.38 -13.04
N GLY A 54 -5.86 -14.02 -13.44
CA GLY A 54 -5.57 -12.99 -14.43
C GLY A 54 -5.59 -11.55 -13.90
N GLU A 55 -5.26 -10.59 -14.78
CA GLU A 55 -5.30 -9.16 -14.45
C GLU A 55 -6.73 -8.71 -14.12
N LYS A 56 -6.90 -8.07 -12.96
CA LYS A 56 -8.15 -7.42 -12.58
C LYS A 56 -7.99 -5.93 -12.80
N ILE A 57 -8.55 -5.44 -13.91
CA ILE A 57 -8.54 -4.01 -14.25
C ILE A 57 -9.10 -3.21 -13.08
N TYR A 58 -8.45 -2.11 -12.73
CA TYR A 58 -8.87 -1.22 -11.65
C TYR A 58 -10.36 -0.84 -11.80
N MET A 59 -11.10 -0.95 -10.69
CA MET A 59 -12.56 -0.75 -10.58
C MET A 59 -13.46 -1.76 -11.33
N SER A 60 -12.92 -2.87 -11.85
CA SER A 60 -13.74 -4.00 -12.30
C SER A 60 -14.49 -4.66 -11.13
N GLY A 61 -15.59 -5.37 -11.42
CA GLY A 61 -16.36 -6.08 -10.38
C GLY A 61 -15.53 -7.09 -9.60
N ASP A 62 -14.66 -7.84 -10.27
CA ASP A 62 -13.73 -8.78 -9.64
C ASP A 62 -12.70 -8.07 -8.77
N PHE A 63 -12.16 -6.93 -9.23
CA PHE A 63 -11.25 -6.10 -8.45
C PHE A 63 -11.90 -5.65 -7.14
N ILE A 64 -13.13 -5.14 -7.20
CA ILE A 64 -13.88 -4.69 -6.01
C ILE A 64 -14.09 -5.85 -5.03
N LYS A 65 -14.52 -7.02 -5.51
CA LYS A 65 -14.70 -8.21 -4.65
C LYS A 65 -13.38 -8.65 -3.99
N MET A 66 -12.29 -8.65 -4.75
CA MET A 66 -10.95 -8.99 -4.26
C MET A 66 -10.52 -8.05 -3.13
N MET A 67 -10.72 -6.74 -3.32
CA MET A 67 -10.38 -5.74 -2.30
C MET A 67 -11.21 -5.91 -1.02
N TRP A 68 -12.51 -6.16 -1.13
CA TRP A 68 -13.34 -6.43 0.03
C TRP A 68 -12.93 -7.72 0.75
N ARG A 69 -12.56 -8.77 0.02
CA ARG A 69 -12.03 -10.00 0.63
C ARG A 69 -10.74 -9.73 1.39
N ARG A 70 -9.83 -8.92 0.84
CA ARG A 70 -8.61 -8.46 1.52
C ARG A 70 -8.94 -7.76 2.84
N THR A 71 -9.90 -6.83 2.84
CA THR A 71 -10.35 -6.15 4.07
C THR A 71 -10.84 -7.13 5.14
N LEU A 72 -11.66 -8.12 4.76
CA LEU A 72 -12.14 -9.15 5.69
C LEU A 72 -11.00 -10.00 6.28
N PHE A 73 -10.05 -10.40 5.43
CA PHE A 73 -8.88 -11.16 5.86
C PHE A 73 -8.04 -10.37 6.88
N LEU A 74 -7.74 -9.12 6.58
CA LEU A 74 -6.94 -8.25 7.47
C LEU A 74 -7.68 -7.96 8.79
N GLY A 75 -9.00 -7.81 8.76
CA GLY A 75 -9.82 -7.75 9.98
C GLY A 75 -9.73 -9.02 10.83
N THR A 76 -9.70 -10.19 10.19
CA THR A 76 -9.48 -11.47 10.87
C THR A 76 -8.09 -11.55 11.51
N VAL A 77 -7.04 -11.08 10.83
CA VAL A 77 -5.67 -11.00 11.40
C VAL A 77 -5.62 -10.14 12.66
N LEU A 78 -6.32 -8.99 12.67
CA LEU A 78 -6.46 -8.16 13.87
C LEU A 78 -7.16 -8.91 15.00
N LYS A 79 -8.25 -9.64 14.71
CA LYS A 79 -8.98 -10.44 15.71
C LYS A 79 -8.14 -11.55 16.34
N TYR A 80 -7.15 -12.06 15.61
CA TYR A 80 -6.15 -12.99 16.15
C TYR A 80 -5.05 -12.34 16.99
N GLY A 81 -5.08 -11.01 17.18
CA GLY A 81 -4.15 -10.29 18.05
C GLY A 81 -2.85 -9.83 17.38
N TYR A 82 -2.74 -9.93 16.05
CA TYR A 82 -1.51 -9.56 15.34
C TYR A 82 -1.49 -8.08 14.96
N ASN A 83 -0.39 -7.40 15.28
CA ASN A 83 -0.02 -6.12 14.69
C ASN A 83 0.65 -6.38 13.34
N PHE A 84 0.38 -5.55 12.33
CA PHE A 84 1.00 -5.74 11.03
C PHE A 84 1.19 -4.44 10.26
N ILE A 85 2.11 -4.49 9.29
CA ILE A 85 2.16 -3.55 8.18
C ILE A 85 1.51 -4.23 6.99
N PHE A 86 0.51 -3.60 6.41
CA PHE A 86 -0.02 -3.96 5.12
C PHE A 86 0.68 -3.16 4.03
N THR A 87 0.98 -3.80 2.91
CA THR A 87 1.54 -3.17 1.70
C THR A 87 0.99 -3.88 0.47
N ASP A 88 0.53 -3.12 -0.52
CA ASP A 88 0.20 -3.67 -1.83
C ASP A 88 1.47 -4.08 -2.59
N THR A 89 1.34 -5.01 -3.54
CA THR A 89 2.48 -5.53 -4.32
C THR A 89 3.02 -4.54 -5.35
N ASP A 90 2.34 -3.42 -5.58
CA ASP A 90 2.78 -2.30 -6.41
C ASP A 90 3.33 -1.13 -5.57
N VAL A 91 3.78 -1.44 -4.35
CA VAL A 91 4.55 -0.54 -3.48
C VAL A 91 6.00 -1.00 -3.41
N LEU A 92 6.92 -0.18 -3.92
CA LEU A 92 8.36 -0.41 -3.78
C LEU A 92 8.85 0.07 -2.42
N TRP A 93 9.66 -0.75 -1.76
CA TRP A 93 10.30 -0.44 -0.47
C TRP A 93 11.74 0.01 -0.69
N LEU A 94 11.96 1.32 -0.87
CA LEU A 94 13.27 1.89 -1.17
C LEU A 94 14.14 2.13 0.07
N ARG A 95 13.51 2.32 1.25
CA ARG A 95 14.20 2.34 2.55
C ARG A 95 13.36 1.69 3.63
N ASN A 96 14.01 1.26 4.70
CA ASN A 96 13.33 0.81 5.90
C ASN A 96 12.38 1.92 6.43
N PRO A 97 11.05 1.69 6.50
CA PRO A 97 10.11 2.72 6.93
C PRO A 97 9.99 2.83 8.46
N PHE A 98 10.51 1.87 9.22
CA PHE A 98 10.39 1.86 10.69
C PHE A 98 10.92 3.11 11.41
N PRO A 99 12.00 3.78 10.94
CA PRO A 99 12.43 5.05 11.53
C PRO A 99 11.44 6.21 11.35
N ILE A 100 10.55 6.15 10.35
CA ILE A 100 9.53 7.18 10.09
C ILE A 100 8.19 6.81 10.72
N LEU A 101 7.86 5.51 10.73
CA LEU A 101 6.72 4.97 11.45
C LEU A 101 6.92 5.18 12.95
N SER A 102 5.87 5.65 13.63
CA SER A 102 5.93 5.85 15.07
C SER A 102 5.86 4.49 15.79
N PRO A 103 6.76 4.20 16.74
CA PRO A 103 6.64 3.05 17.63
C PRO A 103 5.66 3.29 18.79
N ASP A 104 5.09 4.50 18.91
CA ASP A 104 4.12 4.87 19.94
C ASP A 104 2.87 3.97 19.85
N LYS A 105 2.70 3.10 20.85
CA LYS A 105 1.58 2.16 20.93
C LYS A 105 0.22 2.84 21.13
N SER A 106 0.20 4.14 21.45
CA SER A 106 -1.04 4.91 21.52
C SER A 106 -1.57 5.31 20.14
N ILE A 107 -0.78 5.15 19.07
CA ILE A 107 -1.23 5.35 17.68
C ILE A 107 -1.75 4.02 17.15
N ASP A 108 -3.06 3.94 16.93
CA ASP A 108 -3.76 2.71 16.54
C ASP A 108 -3.51 2.36 15.07
N LEU A 109 -3.46 3.38 14.20
CA LEU A 109 -3.32 3.23 12.74
C LEU A 109 -2.41 4.34 12.17
N GLN A 110 -1.48 3.95 11.30
CA GLN A 110 -0.65 4.86 10.51
C GLN A 110 -0.85 4.52 9.03
N ILE A 111 -1.54 5.36 8.26
CA ILE A 111 -2.03 5.03 6.91
C ILE A 111 -1.53 6.03 5.86
N SER A 112 -1.18 5.51 4.67
CA SER A 112 -0.75 6.34 3.54
C SER A 112 -1.88 7.21 2.98
N THR A 113 -1.52 8.17 2.14
CA THR A 113 -2.47 9.09 1.51
C THR A 113 -2.15 9.23 0.02
N ASP A 114 -3.18 9.42 -0.80
CA ASP A 114 -3.00 9.78 -2.21
C ASP A 114 -2.50 11.22 -2.37
N ARG A 115 -2.94 12.11 -1.47
CA ARG A 115 -2.41 13.46 -1.33
C ARG A 115 -2.35 13.85 0.13
N PHE A 116 -1.17 14.25 0.57
CA PHE A 116 -0.95 14.74 1.93
C PHE A 116 -1.28 16.23 2.02
N ASN A 117 -2.10 16.60 3.00
CA ASN A 117 -2.56 17.97 3.21
C ASN A 117 -1.62 18.82 4.10
N GLY A 118 -0.49 18.26 4.56
CA GLY A 118 0.45 18.92 5.47
C GLY A 118 0.18 18.71 6.95
N ASN A 119 -0.92 18.04 7.33
CA ASN A 119 -1.26 17.74 8.72
C ASN A 119 -1.53 16.23 8.90
N GLN A 120 -0.57 15.55 9.56
CA GLN A 120 -0.63 14.11 9.84
C GLN A 120 -1.75 13.68 10.80
N TRP A 121 -2.47 14.61 11.44
CA TRP A 121 -3.58 14.31 12.34
C TRP A 121 -4.95 14.71 11.75
N SER A 122 -4.99 15.19 10.51
CA SER A 122 -6.24 15.63 9.88
C SER A 122 -6.92 14.50 9.13
N GLU A 123 -8.16 14.18 9.51
CA GLU A 123 -9.04 13.23 8.80
C GLU A 123 -9.46 13.73 7.40
N SER A 124 -9.10 14.96 7.01
CA SER A 124 -9.31 15.47 5.63
C SER A 124 -8.29 14.95 4.61
N ASN A 125 -7.27 14.19 5.03
CA ASN A 125 -6.34 13.53 4.12
C ASN A 125 -7.06 12.50 3.23
N LEU A 126 -6.61 12.35 1.97
CA LEU A 126 -7.16 11.35 1.06
C LEU A 126 -6.52 10.00 1.36
N VAL A 127 -7.15 9.20 2.22
CA VAL A 127 -6.62 7.89 2.63
C VAL A 127 -6.32 6.99 1.45
N ASN A 128 -5.17 6.31 1.51
CA ASN A 128 -4.75 5.30 0.57
C ASN A 128 -4.58 3.97 1.34
N THR A 129 -5.17 2.89 0.82
CA THR A 129 -5.18 1.59 1.50
C THR A 129 -4.02 0.68 1.11
N GLY A 130 -3.10 1.17 0.27
CA GLY A 130 -1.97 0.39 -0.22
C GLY A 130 -0.77 0.33 0.70
N PHE A 131 -0.69 1.16 1.74
CA PHE A 131 0.29 1.00 2.80
C PHE A 131 -0.25 1.50 4.15
N TYR A 132 -0.20 0.67 5.18
CA TYR A 132 -0.47 1.12 6.55
C TYR A 132 0.13 0.20 7.61
N MET A 133 0.44 0.77 8.78
CA MET A 133 0.77 0.04 9.99
C MET A 133 -0.39 0.12 10.97
N ILE A 134 -0.80 -1.01 11.54
CA ILE A 134 -1.93 -1.08 12.47
C ILE A 134 -1.59 -1.95 13.68
N GLN A 135 -2.03 -1.48 14.85
CA GLN A 135 -1.97 -2.23 16.10
C GLN A 135 -3.27 -2.99 16.29
N SER A 136 -3.22 -4.27 16.65
CA SER A 136 -4.39 -5.02 17.09
C SER A 136 -4.77 -4.61 18.51
N ASN A 137 -6.00 -4.08 18.64
CA ASN A 137 -6.64 -3.78 19.90
C ASN A 137 -8.16 -3.66 19.70
N ASN A 138 -8.90 -3.49 20.80
CA ASN A 138 -10.36 -3.40 20.76
C ASN A 138 -10.89 -2.23 19.91
N LYS A 139 -10.11 -1.15 19.76
CA LYS A 139 -10.48 0.00 18.93
C LYS A 139 -10.24 -0.28 17.46
N SER A 140 -9.14 -0.94 17.08
CA SER A 140 -8.76 -1.14 15.67
C SER A 140 -9.52 -2.27 14.97
N ILE A 141 -10.07 -3.24 15.71
CA ILE A 141 -10.88 -4.32 15.15
C ILE A 141 -12.23 -3.82 14.60
N LYS A 142 -12.93 -2.97 15.37
CA LYS A 142 -14.28 -2.50 15.02
C LYS A 142 -14.38 -1.71 13.69
N PRO A 143 -13.43 -0.81 13.35
CA PRO A 143 -13.38 -0.17 12.05
C PRO A 143 -13.34 -1.16 10.90
N PHE A 144 -12.61 -2.28 11.00
CA PHE A 144 -12.55 -3.28 9.93
C PHE A 144 -13.88 -4.01 9.74
N ASP A 145 -14.60 -4.31 10.83
CA ASP A 145 -15.94 -4.89 10.75
C ASP A 145 -16.94 -3.92 10.10
N THR A 146 -16.98 -2.67 10.56
CA THR A 146 -17.83 -1.62 9.97
C THR A 146 -17.48 -1.39 8.50
N TRP A 147 -16.18 -1.32 8.21
CA TRP A 147 -15.68 -1.09 6.86
C TRP A 147 -16.10 -2.21 5.93
N TYR A 148 -15.85 -3.47 6.29
CA TYR A 148 -16.25 -4.63 5.49
C TYR A 148 -17.77 -4.71 5.30
N ALA A 149 -18.57 -4.42 6.33
CA ALA A 149 -20.03 -4.37 6.23
C ALA A 149 -20.51 -3.28 5.23
N GLY A 150 -19.72 -2.21 5.05
CA GLY A 150 -20.00 -1.15 4.09
C GLY A 150 -20.18 -1.63 2.65
N LYS A 151 -19.60 -2.79 2.29
CA LYS A 151 -19.69 -3.40 0.94
C LYS A 151 -21.13 -3.50 0.42
N ASP A 152 -22.08 -3.87 1.29
CA ASP A 152 -23.46 -4.18 0.89
C ASP A 152 -24.28 -2.90 0.64
N SER A 153 -23.83 -1.78 1.20
CA SER A 153 -24.49 -0.46 1.09
C SER A 153 -23.84 0.46 0.04
N SER A 154 -22.76 0.01 -0.60
CA SER A 154 -21.91 0.82 -1.47
C SER A 154 -21.61 0.13 -2.81
N PRO A 155 -22.64 -0.20 -3.62
CA PRO A 155 -22.44 -0.90 -4.89
C PRO A 155 -21.55 -0.09 -5.84
N GLY A 156 -20.56 -0.75 -6.43
CA GLY A 156 -19.63 -0.15 -7.39
C GLY A 156 -18.47 0.64 -6.76
N LEU A 157 -18.43 0.78 -5.43
CA LEU A 157 -17.30 1.40 -4.73
C LEU A 157 -16.31 0.36 -4.23
N LYS A 158 -15.02 0.66 -4.37
CA LYS A 158 -13.96 -0.11 -3.71
C LYS A 158 -13.85 0.28 -2.24
N GLU A 159 -13.18 -0.57 -1.47
CA GLU A 159 -12.97 -0.44 -0.03
C GLU A 159 -12.31 0.90 0.34
N GLN A 160 -11.31 1.40 -0.39
CA GLN A 160 -10.68 2.69 -0.10
C GLN A 160 -11.68 3.86 -0.17
N ASP A 161 -12.58 3.85 -1.17
CA ASP A 161 -13.56 4.93 -1.34
C ASP A 161 -14.56 4.95 -0.19
N VAL A 162 -14.98 3.76 0.26
CA VAL A 162 -15.84 3.61 1.43
C VAL A 162 -15.12 4.03 2.71
N LEU A 163 -13.85 3.66 2.89
CA LEU A 163 -13.06 4.09 4.05
C LEU A 163 -12.90 5.62 4.09
N LEU A 164 -12.66 6.25 2.94
CA LEU A 164 -12.56 7.70 2.82
C LEU A 164 -13.88 8.37 3.23
N LYS A 165 -15.01 7.85 2.75
CA LYS A 165 -16.35 8.34 3.15
C LYS A 165 -16.57 8.19 4.65
N MET A 166 -16.34 7.01 5.21
CA MET A 166 -16.49 6.75 6.64
C MET A 166 -15.56 7.61 7.50
N THR A 167 -14.33 7.86 7.04
CA THR A 167 -13.37 8.75 7.71
C THR A 167 -13.93 10.17 7.77
N ARG A 168 -14.48 10.70 6.67
CA ARG A 168 -15.13 12.02 6.63
C ARG A 168 -16.38 12.11 7.50
N GLU A 169 -17.08 10.98 7.67
CA GLU A 169 -18.24 10.84 8.58
C GLU A 169 -17.82 10.64 10.05
N GLY A 170 -16.51 10.67 10.35
CA GLY A 170 -15.98 10.63 11.70
C GLY A 170 -15.82 9.23 12.28
N LEU A 171 -15.66 8.19 11.45
CA LEU A 171 -15.44 6.80 11.90
C LEU A 171 -14.35 6.69 12.97
N PHE A 172 -13.17 7.25 12.71
CA PHE A 172 -12.03 7.11 13.62
C PHE A 172 -12.25 7.87 14.91
N LYS A 173 -12.63 9.15 14.84
CA LYS A 173 -13.00 9.96 16.00
C LYS A 173 -14.11 9.33 16.85
N GLY A 174 -15.17 8.83 16.21
CA GLY A 174 -16.31 8.19 16.88
C GLY A 174 -15.96 6.90 17.62
N LEU A 175 -14.91 6.21 17.17
CA LEU A 175 -14.37 5.01 17.80
C LEU A 175 -13.16 5.29 18.71
N GLY A 176 -12.76 6.56 18.84
CA GLY A 176 -11.63 6.98 19.67
C GLY A 176 -10.29 6.42 19.19
N LEU A 177 -10.14 6.14 17.88
CA LEU A 177 -8.87 5.75 17.28
C LEU A 177 -7.95 6.95 17.14
N ARG A 178 -6.68 6.76 17.48
CA ARG A 178 -5.62 7.70 17.13
C ARG A 178 -5.01 7.29 15.79
N VAL A 179 -5.35 8.03 14.74
CA VAL A 179 -4.88 7.76 13.37
C VAL A 179 -3.86 8.82 12.96
N ARG A 180 -2.73 8.36 12.40
CA ARG A 180 -1.71 9.21 11.79
C ARG A 180 -1.72 9.00 10.29
N PHE A 181 -1.85 10.08 9.53
CA PHE A 181 -1.74 10.07 8.08
C PHE A 181 -0.29 10.28 7.67
N LEU A 182 0.21 9.41 6.79
CA LEU A 182 1.61 9.38 6.41
C LEU A 182 1.90 10.37 5.28
N ASP A 183 2.92 11.21 5.49
CA ASP A 183 3.36 12.24 4.55
C ASP A 183 3.96 11.60 3.28
N THR A 184 3.52 12.06 2.11
CA THR A 184 4.00 11.61 0.81
C THR A 184 5.47 11.96 0.55
N LEU A 185 6.08 12.83 1.36
CA LEU A 185 7.53 13.02 1.39
C LEU A 185 8.29 11.71 1.67
N TYR A 186 7.75 10.87 2.55
CA TYR A 186 8.35 9.59 2.95
C TYR A 186 7.63 8.39 2.30
N PHE A 187 6.31 8.44 2.20
CA PHE A 187 5.46 7.39 1.62
C PHE A 187 4.90 7.87 0.29
N SER A 188 5.77 7.97 -0.71
CA SER A 188 5.47 8.55 -2.02
C SER A 188 4.48 7.71 -2.80
N GLY A 189 3.82 8.33 -3.77
CA GLY A 189 3.11 7.60 -4.82
C GLY A 189 2.85 8.46 -6.05
N PHE A 190 2.45 7.86 -7.17
CA PHE A 190 2.28 8.59 -8.42
C PHE A 190 1.17 9.66 -8.37
N CYS A 191 0.24 9.59 -7.41
CA CYS A 191 -0.71 10.68 -7.16
C CYS A 191 -0.04 11.97 -6.64
N GLN A 192 1.08 11.83 -5.92
CA GLN A 192 1.89 12.91 -5.37
C GLN A 192 3.32 12.41 -5.09
N ASP A 193 4.24 12.68 -6.02
CA ASP A 193 5.63 12.31 -5.86
C ASP A 193 6.29 13.02 -4.66
N SER A 194 7.15 12.28 -3.97
CA SER A 194 8.05 12.90 -3.01
C SER A 194 9.01 13.85 -3.70
N ARG A 195 9.15 15.03 -3.10
CA ARG A 195 10.09 16.07 -3.51
C ARG A 195 11.53 15.82 -3.11
N ASP A 196 11.83 14.78 -2.32
CA ASP A 196 13.19 14.48 -1.87
C ASP A 196 13.46 12.97 -1.80
N VAL A 197 14.17 12.45 -2.80
CA VAL A 197 14.57 11.04 -2.89
C VAL A 197 15.41 10.57 -1.70
N ARG A 198 16.02 11.47 -0.91
CA ARG A 198 16.78 11.09 0.29
C ARG A 198 15.90 10.66 1.45
N ASN A 199 14.64 11.10 1.47
CA ASN A 199 13.68 10.82 2.53
C ASN A 199 12.70 9.70 2.19
N VAL A 200 12.52 9.37 0.90
CA VAL A 200 11.55 8.36 0.47
C VAL A 200 11.84 6.99 1.07
N SER A 201 10.85 6.42 1.73
CA SER A 201 10.86 5.04 2.23
C SER A 201 10.14 4.11 1.28
N THR A 202 8.96 4.51 0.77
CA THR A 202 8.17 3.71 -0.16
C THR A 202 7.69 4.53 -1.35
N VAL A 203 7.44 3.85 -2.48
CA VAL A 203 6.80 4.45 -3.67
C VAL A 203 5.67 3.53 -4.13
N HIS A 204 4.44 4.02 -4.07
CA HIS A 204 3.23 3.30 -4.51
C HIS A 204 2.83 3.72 -5.93
N ALA A 205 2.52 2.77 -6.81
CA ALA A 205 1.86 3.04 -8.08
C ALA A 205 0.36 3.40 -7.95
N ASN A 206 0.01 4.24 -6.96
CA ASN A 206 -1.36 4.77 -6.85
C ASN A 206 -1.70 5.70 -8.02
N CYS A 207 -2.98 6.01 -8.25
CA CYS A 207 -3.42 6.74 -9.44
C CYS A 207 -3.04 6.07 -10.78
N CYS A 208 -3.00 4.75 -10.81
CA CYS A 208 -2.74 3.96 -12.01
C CYS A 208 -3.81 2.90 -12.21
N ARG A 209 -4.17 2.61 -13.47
CA ARG A 209 -5.34 1.77 -13.80
C ARG A 209 -5.01 0.33 -14.17
N SER A 210 -3.85 0.08 -14.79
CA SER A 210 -3.49 -1.25 -15.32
C SER A 210 -2.15 -1.76 -14.77
N ILE A 211 -2.04 -3.09 -14.68
CA ILE A 211 -0.83 -3.76 -14.19
C ILE A 211 0.35 -3.52 -15.14
N SER A 212 0.10 -3.47 -16.45
CA SER A 212 1.15 -3.17 -17.45
C SER A 212 1.72 -1.76 -17.25
N ALA A 213 0.85 -0.77 -16.98
CA ALA A 213 1.27 0.58 -16.67
C ALA A 213 2.02 0.65 -15.33
N ASN A 214 1.50 -0.02 -14.28
CA ASN A 214 2.20 -0.15 -12.99
C ASN A 214 3.62 -0.69 -13.19
N MET A 215 3.77 -1.81 -13.91
CA MET A 215 5.08 -2.44 -14.13
C MET A 215 6.02 -1.50 -14.89
N THR A 216 5.53 -0.80 -15.91
CA THR A 216 6.34 0.13 -16.69
C THR A 216 6.89 1.27 -15.83
N ASP A 217 6.02 1.98 -15.11
CA ASP A 217 6.43 3.16 -14.36
C ASP A 217 7.16 2.79 -13.05
N LEU A 218 6.82 1.69 -12.38
CA LEU A 218 7.60 1.20 -11.23
C LEU A 218 9.00 0.71 -11.64
N THR A 219 9.16 0.13 -12.83
CA THR A 219 10.49 -0.21 -13.36
C THR A 219 11.32 1.07 -13.56
N ALA A 220 10.70 2.16 -14.04
CA ALA A 220 11.37 3.45 -14.15
C ALA A 220 11.78 3.99 -12.76
N VAL A 221 10.94 3.86 -11.73
CA VAL A 221 11.29 4.21 -10.33
C VAL A 221 12.51 3.41 -9.85
N VAL A 222 12.58 2.11 -10.14
CA VAL A 222 13.75 1.28 -9.78
C VAL A 222 15.03 1.78 -10.49
N HIS A 223 14.94 2.18 -11.76
CA HIS A 223 16.08 2.76 -12.48
C HIS A 223 16.50 4.11 -11.90
N ASP A 224 15.54 4.96 -11.52
CA ASP A 224 15.82 6.23 -10.86
C ASP A 224 16.50 6.02 -9.51
N TRP A 225 16.01 5.07 -8.72
CA TRP A 225 16.63 4.67 -7.46
C TRP A 225 18.08 4.20 -7.64
N LYS A 226 18.34 3.31 -8.59
CA LYS A 226 19.70 2.84 -8.91
C LYS A 226 20.62 3.99 -9.33
N ARG A 227 20.13 4.91 -10.17
CA ARG A 227 20.89 6.11 -10.58
C ARG A 227 21.25 6.96 -9.37
N PHE A 228 20.29 7.24 -8.49
CA PHE A 228 20.53 7.98 -7.25
C PHE A 228 21.57 7.30 -6.35
N LYS A 229 21.48 5.98 -6.16
CA LYS A 229 22.45 5.21 -5.35
C LYS A 229 23.86 5.23 -5.94
N ASN A 230 24.00 5.20 -7.27
CA ASN A 230 25.30 5.20 -7.95
C ASN A 230 25.98 6.57 -7.98
N SER A 231 25.22 7.67 -7.98
CA SER A 231 25.78 9.03 -8.01
C SER A 231 26.51 9.43 -6.72
N GLY A 232 26.37 8.67 -5.62
CA GLY A 232 26.90 9.02 -4.31
C GLY A 232 26.22 10.25 -3.70
N ALA A 233 26.34 10.44 -2.38
CA ALA A 233 25.75 11.59 -1.68
C ALA A 233 26.48 12.93 -1.94
N ASN A 234 27.41 12.98 -2.89
CA ASN A 234 28.24 14.15 -3.16
C ASN A 234 27.51 15.12 -4.11
N ASN A 235 26.91 16.15 -3.53
CA ASN A 235 26.54 17.46 -4.10
C ASN A 235 25.79 17.58 -5.45
N GLU A 236 25.45 16.51 -6.16
CA GLU A 236 24.62 16.56 -7.38
C GLU A 236 23.11 16.35 -7.12
N THR A 237 22.69 16.37 -5.85
CA THR A 237 21.27 16.22 -5.45
C THR A 237 20.34 17.31 -5.97
N ALA A 238 20.88 18.43 -6.47
CA ALA A 238 20.09 19.49 -7.09
C ALA A 238 19.44 19.10 -8.44
N LYS A 239 19.79 17.92 -9.00
CA LYS A 239 19.27 17.46 -10.30
C LYS A 239 18.47 16.15 -10.26
N PHE A 240 18.24 15.54 -9.10
CA PHE A 240 17.41 14.33 -9.07
C PHE A 240 15.94 14.70 -9.34
N ALA A 241 15.36 14.05 -10.35
CA ALA A 241 13.94 14.08 -10.62
C ALA A 241 13.47 12.65 -10.88
N TRP A 242 12.29 12.32 -10.34
CA TRP A 242 11.59 11.09 -10.69
C TRP A 242 11.19 11.13 -12.16
N SER A 243 11.27 9.97 -12.81
CA SER A 243 10.67 9.75 -14.12
C SER A 243 9.18 10.06 -14.04
N LYS A 244 8.65 10.71 -15.08
CA LYS A 244 7.20 10.98 -15.16
C LYS A 244 6.46 9.65 -15.34
N HIS A 245 5.44 9.42 -14.52
CA HIS A 245 4.56 8.22 -14.56
C HIS A 245 3.59 8.24 -15.75
N ARG A 246 4.14 8.27 -16.96
CA ARG A 246 3.37 8.48 -18.20
C ARG A 246 2.53 7.26 -18.56
N ALA A 247 2.99 6.05 -18.30
CA ALA A 247 2.22 4.85 -18.61
C ALA A 247 0.95 4.82 -17.76
N CYS A 248 1.08 5.13 -16.46
CA CYS A 248 -0.02 5.25 -15.53
C CYS A 248 -0.96 6.39 -15.87
N ALA A 249 -0.45 7.59 -16.19
CA ALA A 249 -1.30 8.69 -16.64
C ALA A 249 -2.09 8.34 -17.92
N ASN A 250 -1.46 7.64 -18.88
CA ASN A 250 -2.11 7.22 -20.12
C ASN A 250 -3.10 6.06 -19.92
N SER A 251 -2.93 5.24 -18.88
CA SER A 251 -3.84 4.13 -18.57
C SER A 251 -5.28 4.57 -18.24
N TRP A 252 -5.52 5.87 -18.04
CA TRP A 252 -6.85 6.45 -17.81
C TRP A 252 -7.58 6.89 -19.08
N LYS A 253 -6.91 6.89 -20.25
CA LYS A 253 -7.49 7.37 -21.53
C LYS A 253 -8.27 6.29 -22.29
N HIS A 254 -8.09 5.04 -21.89
CA HIS A 254 -8.69 3.82 -22.42
C HIS A 254 -9.13 2.99 -21.23
#